data_AF-Q5ZL22-F1
#
_entry.id   AF-Q5ZL22-F1
#
_cell.length_a   1.000
_cell.length_b   1.000
_cell.length_c   1.000
_cell.angle_alpha   90.00
_cell.angle_beta   90.00
_cell.angle_gamma   90.00
#
_symmetry.space_group_name_H-M   'P 1'
#
loop_
_entity.id
_entity.type
_entity.pdbx_description
1 polymer ?
#
loop_
_entity_poly.entity_id
_entity_poly.type
_entity_poly.pdbx_seq_one_letter_code
_entity_poly.pdbx_strand_id
1 'polypeptide(L)' 'MPLFSKSHKNPAEIVKILKENMAILEKQEKKTDKASEEVSKSLQAMKENFCVGPQTRSHRQK' A
#
# COMPACT_ATOMS: atom_id res chain seq x y z
N MET A 1 -18.16 0.68 -1.16
CA MET A 1 -17.63 -0.68 -1.02
C MET A 1 -17.37 -0.90 0.45
N PRO A 2 -17.60 -2.11 0.99
CA PRO A 2 -17.38 -2.38 2.41
C PRO A 2 -15.91 -2.15 2.73
N LEU A 3 -15.68 -1.41 3.82
CA LEU A 3 -14.38 -0.97 4.29
C LEU A 3 -13.51 -2.21 4.49
N PHE A 4 -12.33 -2.17 3.86
CA PHE A 4 -11.29 -3.18 4.01
C PHE A 4 -11.15 -3.56 5.48
N SER A 5 -11.52 -4.80 5.74
CA SER A 5 -11.59 -5.43 7.04
C SER A 5 -10.20 -5.35 7.68
N LYS A 6 -10.03 -4.35 8.56
CA LYS A 6 -8.95 -4.21 9.54
C LYS A 6 -7.57 -4.65 9.02
N SER A 7 -6.82 -3.73 8.42
CA SER A 7 -5.37 -3.90 8.31
C SER A 7 -4.79 -4.03 9.72
N HIS A 8 -4.55 -5.26 10.17
CA HIS A 8 -3.87 -5.60 11.42
C HIS A 8 -2.35 -5.28 11.39
N LYS A 9 -1.88 -4.62 10.32
CA LYS A 9 -0.49 -4.21 10.19
C LYS A 9 -0.33 -2.83 10.85
N ASN A 10 0.47 -2.79 11.91
CA ASN A 10 0.80 -1.56 12.62
C ASN A 10 1.48 -0.57 11.64
N PRO A 11 1.24 0.75 11.73
CA PRO A 11 1.80 1.71 10.76
C PRO A 11 3.34 1.68 10.69
N ALA A 12 4.01 1.37 11.81
CA ALA A 12 5.45 1.18 11.86
C ALA A 12 5.94 0.00 11.00
N GLU A 13 5.20 -1.11 10.99
CA GLU A 13 5.50 -2.28 10.15
C GLU A 13 5.29 -1.97 8.68
N ILE A 14 4.23 -1.21 8.33
CA ILE A 14 3.99 -0.77 6.95
C ILE A 14 5.18 0.07 6.44
N VAL A 15 5.67 1.02 7.25
CA VAL A 15 6.84 1.85 6.90
C VAL A 15 8.11 1.00 6.75
N LYS A 16 8.31 0.02 7.64
CA LYS A 16 9.47 -0.88 7.60
C LYS A 16 9.49 -1.72 6.32
N ILE A 17 8.37 -2.39 6.02
CA ILE A 17 8.20 -3.20 4.80
C ILE A 17 8.39 -2.33 3.56
N LEU A 18 7.81 -1.13 3.54
CA LEU A 18 7.96 -0.20 2.42
C LEU A 18 9.44 0.15 2.19
N LYS A 19 10.19 0.48 3.24
CA LYS A 19 11.62 0.80 3.15
C LYS A 19 12.45 -0.39 2.67
N GLU A 20 12.23 -1.58 3.21
CA GLU A 20 12.95 -2.79 2.81
C GLU A 20 12.71 -3.13 1.33
N ASN A 21 11.46 -3.08 0.88
CA ASN A 21 11.14 -3.36 -0.53
C ASN A 21 11.63 -2.27 -1.47
N MET A 22 11.59 -0.99 -1.09
CA MET A 22 12.17 0.09 -1.88
C MET A 22 13.69 -0.06 -2.06
N ALA A 23 14.41 -0.48 -1.02
CA ALA A 23 15.85 -0.74 -1.14
C ALA A 23 16.16 -1.89 -2.12
N ILE A 24 15.29 -2.89 -2.24
CA ILE A 24 15.40 -3.97 -3.22
C ILE A 24 15.15 -3.43 -4.65
N LEU A 25 14.14 -2.57 -4.82
CA LEU A 25 13.84 -1.91 -6.09
C LEU A 25 15.01 -1.02 -6.55
N GLU A 26 15.62 -0.25 -5.63
CA GLU A 26 16.78 0.61 -5.91
C GLU A 26 18.01 -0.18 -6.36
N LYS A 27 18.23 -1.37 -5.78
CA LYS A 27 19.34 -2.25 -6.16
C LYS A 27 19.10 -3.03 -7.45
N GLN A 28 17.90 -2.95 -8.04
CA GLN A 28 17.49 -3.67 -9.26
C GLN A 28 17.87 -5.15 -9.27
N GLU A 29 17.74 -5.84 -8.13
CA GLU A 29 17.94 -7.29 -8.09
C GLU A 29 16.86 -8.01 -8.91
N LYS A 30 17.14 -9.20 -9.45
CA LYS A 30 16.24 -9.99 -10.33
C LYS A 30 14.83 -10.31 -9.75
N LYS A 31 14.51 -9.86 -8.53
CA LYS A 31 13.24 -10.08 -7.81
C LYS A 31 12.39 -8.80 -7.65
N THR A 32 12.66 -7.75 -8.43
CA THR A 32 11.97 -6.44 -8.43
C THR A 32 10.44 -6.55 -8.46
N ASP A 33 9.89 -7.53 -9.17
CA ASP A 33 8.44 -7.72 -9.37
C ASP A 33 7.69 -8.01 -8.06
N LYS A 34 8.28 -8.82 -7.18
CA LYS A 34 7.67 -9.14 -5.89
C LYS A 34 7.76 -7.97 -4.92
N ALA A 35 8.86 -7.21 -4.99
CA ALA A 35 9.05 -6.02 -4.18
C ALA A 35 8.11 -4.88 -4.59
N SER A 36 7.83 -4.70 -5.88
CA SER A 36 6.92 -3.66 -6.37
C SER A 36 5.47 -3.92 -5.95
N GLU A 37 5.03 -5.18 -5.94
CA GLU A 37 3.70 -5.57 -5.47
C GLU A 37 3.54 -5.30 -3.96
N GLU A 38 4.56 -5.64 -3.15
CA GLU A 38 4.54 -5.38 -1.70
C GLU A 38 4.63 -3.89 -1.36
N VAL A 39 5.38 -3.09 -2.15
CA VAL A 39 5.37 -1.61 -2.04
C VAL A 39 3.97 -1.07 -2.32
N SER A 40 3.30 -1.55 -3.37
CA SER A 40 1.95 -1.12 -3.73
C SER A 40 0.93 -1.41 -2.63
N LYS A 41 0.96 -2.62 -2.05
CA LYS A 41 0.10 -2.99 -0.90
C LYS A 41 0.38 -2.14 0.33
N SER A 42 1.67 -1.87 0.61
CA SER A 42 2.07 -1.06 1.77
C SER A 42 1.64 0.40 1.63
N LEU A 43 1.77 0.98 0.43
CA LEU A 43 1.30 2.33 0.13
C LEU A 43 -0.23 2.45 0.21
N GLN A 44 -0.96 1.45 -0.30
CA GLN A 44 -2.42 1.41 -0.19
C GLN A 44 -2.85 1.35 1.27
N ALA A 45 -2.25 0.46 2.07
CA ALA A 45 -2.54 0.36 3.49
C ALA A 45 -2.23 1.69 4.22
N MET A 46 -1.13 2.36 3.90
CA MET A 46 -0.82 3.68 4.47
C MET A 46 -1.87 4.72 4.08
N LYS A 47 -2.27 4.77 2.80
CA LYS A 47 -3.32 5.68 2.34
C LYS A 47 -4.66 5.40 3.03
N GLU A 48 -5.04 4.15 3.23
CA GLU A 48 -6.30 3.81 3.91
C GLU A 48 -6.26 4.14 5.41
N ASN A 49 -5.11 3.98 6.06
CA ASN A 49 -4.96 4.29 7.48
C ASN A 49 -4.92 5.81 7.76
N PHE A 50 -4.28 6.59 6.90
CA PHE A 50 -4.05 8.03 7.13
C PHE A 50 -4.98 8.95 6.32
N CYS A 51 -5.42 8.53 5.13
CA CYS A 51 -6.24 9.34 4.22
C CYS A 51 -7.70 8.89 4.19
N VAL A 52 -8.33 8.69 5.35
CA VAL A 52 -9.81 8.67 5.46
C VAL A 52 -10.35 10.10 5.25
N GLY A 53 -10.07 10.68 4.09
CA GLY A 53 -10.75 11.83 3.51
C GLY A 53 -11.65 11.34 2.37
N PRO A 54 -12.73 12.06 2.03
CA PRO A 54 -13.80 11.53 1.21
C PRO A 54 -13.26 11.16 -0.17
N GLN A 55 -13.05 9.87 -0.38
CA GLN A 55 -12.80 9.33 -1.70
C GLN A 55 -14.09 9.55 -2.49
N THR A 56 -14.10 10.61 -3.30
CA THR A 56 -15.17 10.91 -4.25
C THR A 56 -15.43 9.65 -5.06
N ARG A 57 -16.51 8.96 -4.71
CA ARG A 57 -17.16 7.90 -5.47
C ARG A 57 -17.60 8.51 -6.80
N SER A 58 -16.69 8.61 -7.76
CA SER A 58 -17.07 8.62 -9.17
C SER A 58 -17.33 7.17 -9.57
N HIS A 59 -18.51 6.69 -9.19
CA HIS A 59 -19.18 5.59 -9.88
C HIS A 59 -20.55 6.13 -10.25
N ARG A 60 -20.55 7.04 -11.23
CA ARG A 60 -21.75 7.33 -12.00
C ARG A 60 -21.83 6.24 -13.07
N GLN A 61 -22.31 5.07 -12.69
CA GLN A 61 -22.85 4.13 -13.66
C GLN A 61 -24.06 4.82 -14.31
N LYS A 62 -23.99 4.99 -15.63
CA LYS A 62 -25.16 5.18 -16.49
C LYS A 62 -25.33 3.90 -17.29
#